data_AF-A0A7Y0U7H5-F1
#
_entry.id   AF-A0A7Y0U7H5-F1
#
_cell.length_a   1.000
_cell.length_b   1.000
_cell.length_c   1.000
_cell.angle_alpha   90.00
_cell.angle_beta   90.00
_cell.angle_gamma   90.00
#
_symmetry.space_group_name_H-M   'P 1'
#
loop_
_entity.id
_entity.type
_entity.pdbx_description
1 polymer ?
#
loop_
_entity_poly.entity_id
_entity_poly.type
_entity_poly.pdbx_seq_one_letter_code
_entity_poly.pdbx_strand_id
1 'polypeptide(L)'
;MNVKEYMRKHGLTDADLDRAAAPFERGDFPHYDAPVYSGSHLDAVGTKRVTVVYPAAATQKVAAIARQRGVKPSEIYRDALEKYLVNA
;
A
#
# COMPACT_ATOMS: atom_id res chain seq x y z
N MET A 1 9.28 14.09 1.41
CA MET A 1 9.72 14.14 -0.01
C MET A 1 8.59 13.63 -0.88
N ASN A 2 8.15 14.35 -1.92
CA ASN A 2 7.08 13.85 -2.80
C ASN A 2 7.63 12.87 -3.87
N VAL A 3 6.75 12.12 -4.54
CA VAL A 3 7.15 11.12 -5.56
C VAL A 3 7.96 11.76 -6.70
N LYS A 4 7.58 12.94 -7.17
CA LYS A 4 8.30 13.65 -8.24
C LYS A 4 9.70 14.09 -7.80
N GLU A 5 9.85 14.53 -6.56
CA GLU A 5 11.13 14.91 -5.98
C GLU A 5 12.04 13.70 -5.76
N TYR A 6 11.47 12.57 -5.31
CA TYR A 6 12.17 11.30 -5.16
C TYR A 6 12.68 10.81 -6.53
N MET A 7 11.81 10.79 -7.53
CA MET A 7 12.17 10.37 -8.89
C MET A 7 13.30 11.23 -9.47
N ARG A 8 13.19 12.57 -9.33
CA ARG A 8 14.24 13.50 -9.77
C ARG A 8 15.56 13.28 -9.04
N LYS A 9 15.52 13.04 -7.72
CA LYS A 9 16.73 12.82 -6.90
C LYS A 9 17.46 11.52 -7.29
N HIS A 10 16.72 10.50 -7.69
CA HIS A 10 17.25 9.18 -8.03
C HIS A 10 17.39 8.95 -9.54
N GLY A 11 17.13 9.97 -10.37
CA GLY A 11 17.20 9.86 -11.83
C GLY A 11 16.20 8.87 -12.42
N LEU A 12 15.09 8.61 -11.73
CA LEU A 12 14.06 7.67 -12.15
C LEU A 12 13.07 8.36 -13.09
N THR A 13 12.78 7.71 -14.20
CA THR A 13 11.74 8.12 -15.14
C THR A 13 10.45 7.36 -14.89
N ASP A 14 9.33 7.85 -15.44
CA ASP A 14 8.06 7.10 -15.42
C ASP A 14 8.21 5.72 -16.09
N ALA A 15 9.04 5.62 -17.14
CA ALA A 15 9.34 4.35 -17.80
C ALA A 15 10.08 3.35 -16.89
N ASP A 16 10.87 3.83 -15.92
CA ASP A 16 11.53 2.97 -14.93
C ASP A 16 10.52 2.47 -13.89
N LEU A 17 9.53 3.30 -13.53
CA LEU A 17 8.41 2.89 -12.68
C LEU A 17 7.56 1.84 -13.37
N ASP A 18 7.18 2.05 -14.63
CA ASP A 18 6.39 1.10 -15.43
C ASP A 18 7.13 -0.24 -15.54
N ARG A 19 8.45 -0.20 -15.77
CA ARG A 19 9.28 -1.41 -15.83
C ARG A 19 9.34 -2.15 -14.50
N ALA A 20 9.43 -1.42 -13.39
CA ALA A 20 9.43 -2.00 -12.04
C ALA A 20 8.06 -2.54 -11.62
N ALA A 21 6.97 -1.94 -12.11
CA ALA A 21 5.60 -2.36 -11.84
C ALA A 21 5.16 -3.58 -12.68
N ALA A 22 5.70 -3.72 -13.90
CA ALA A 22 5.28 -4.75 -14.85
C ALA A 22 5.25 -6.20 -14.31
N PRO A 23 6.19 -6.68 -13.47
CA PRO A 23 6.10 -8.02 -12.87
C PRO A 23 4.93 -8.17 -11.89
N PHE A 24 4.58 -7.10 -11.15
CA PHE A 24 3.46 -7.12 -10.21
C PHE A 24 2.11 -7.10 -10.95
N GLU A 25 2.02 -6.35 -12.04
CA GLU A 25 0.82 -6.30 -12.89
C GLU A 25 0.56 -7.61 -13.64
N ARG A 26 1.63 -8.25 -14.12
CA ARG A 26 1.56 -9.59 -14.73
C ARG A 26 1.39 -10.73 -13.71
N GLY A 27 1.61 -10.44 -12.43
CA GLY A 27 1.60 -11.44 -11.36
C GLY A 27 2.81 -12.38 -11.35
N ASP A 28 3.87 -12.01 -12.07
CA ASP A 28 5.14 -12.73 -12.26
C ASP A 28 6.24 -12.17 -11.35
N PHE A 29 5.89 -11.96 -10.08
CA PHE A 29 6.85 -11.55 -9.05
C PHE A 29 7.26 -12.77 -8.22
N PRO A 30 8.53 -12.84 -7.78
CA PRO A 30 8.99 -13.96 -6.96
C PRO A 30 8.17 -14.03 -5.67
N HIS A 31 7.74 -15.23 -5.30
CA HIS A 31 7.15 -15.46 -3.99
C HIS A 31 8.24 -15.24 -2.95
N TYR A 32 8.07 -14.24 -2.10
CA TYR A 32 8.96 -14.03 -0.96
C TYR A 32 8.45 -14.87 0.20
N ASP A 33 9.32 -15.71 0.79
CA ASP A 33 9.03 -16.52 2.00
C ASP A 33 8.82 -15.69 3.29
N ALA A 34 8.59 -14.38 3.15
CA ALA A 34 8.10 -13.56 4.25
C ALA A 34 6.69 -14.05 4.65
N PRO A 35 6.30 -14.01 5.93
CA PRO A 35 5.02 -14.53 6.39
C PRO A 35 3.85 -13.68 5.84
N VAL A 36 3.39 -14.02 4.64
CA VAL A 36 2.18 -13.48 4.03
C VAL A 36 1.06 -14.47 4.30
N TYR A 37 0.15 -14.12 5.22
CA TYR A 37 -1.05 -14.92 5.46
C TYR A 37 -2.01 -14.83 4.26
N SER A 38 -1.92 -15.80 3.35
CA SER A 38 -2.82 -15.93 2.20
C SER A 38 -4.05 -16.76 2.58
N GLY A 39 -5.18 -16.11 2.83
CA GLY A 39 -6.47 -16.74 3.10
C GLY A 39 -7.48 -16.57 1.95
N SER A 40 -7.92 -17.70 1.38
CA SER A 40 -9.15 -18.01 0.62
C SER A 40 -9.94 -16.87 -0.03
N HIS A 41 -9.49 -16.38 -1.19
CA HIS A 41 -10.34 -15.70 -2.19
C HIS A 41 -9.70 -15.74 -3.59
N LEU A 42 -9.04 -16.85 -3.92
CA LEU A 42 -8.67 -17.18 -5.30
C LEU A 42 -9.93 -17.69 -6.01
N ASP A 43 -10.03 -17.43 -7.31
CA ASP A 43 -11.10 -17.86 -8.22
C ASP A 43 -12.36 -16.97 -8.28
N ALA A 44 -12.21 -15.73 -8.77
CA ALA A 44 -13.29 -15.08 -9.56
C ALA A 44 -12.86 -13.87 -10.40
N VAL A 45 -11.81 -13.10 -10.04
CA VAL A 45 -11.70 -11.70 -10.54
C VAL A 45 -10.41 -11.35 -11.29
N GLY A 46 -9.50 -12.31 -11.56
CA GLY A 46 -8.30 -12.04 -12.36
C GLY A 46 -7.33 -11.00 -11.78
N THR A 47 -7.54 -10.54 -10.55
CA THR A 47 -6.64 -9.67 -9.79
C THR A 47 -6.42 -10.29 -8.42
N LYS A 48 -5.16 -10.59 -8.06
CA LYS A 48 -4.80 -11.11 -6.74
C LYS A 48 -5.19 -10.07 -5.67
N ARG A 49 -6.17 -10.38 -4.83
CA ARG A 49 -6.50 -9.55 -3.66
C ARG A 49 -5.43 -9.77 -2.59
N VAL A 50 -4.71 -8.71 -2.24
CA VAL A 50 -3.83 -8.69 -1.08
C VAL A 50 -4.68 -8.35 0.14
N THR A 51 -4.89 -9.34 1.02
CA THR A 51 -5.56 -9.12 2.30
C THR A 51 -4.50 -8.75 3.33
N VAL A 52 -4.38 -7.46 3.64
CA VAL A 52 -3.50 -6.99 4.72
C VAL A 52 -4.24 -7.14 6.04
N VAL A 53 -3.73 -8.02 6.91
CA VAL A 53 -4.30 -8.26 8.25
C VAL A 53 -3.63 -7.31 9.24
N TYR A 54 -4.43 -6.44 9.85
CA TYR A 54 -3.99 -5.55 10.92
C TYR A 54 -4.56 -6.03 12.27
N PRO A 55 -3.86 -5.79 13.40
CA PRO A 55 -4.43 -6.01 14.72
C PRO A 55 -5.76 -5.26 14.89
N ALA A 56 -6.77 -5.94 15.44
CA ALA A 56 -8.12 -5.37 15.62
C ALA A 56 -8.11 -4.06 16.43
N ALA A 57 -7.24 -3.95 17.43
CA ALA A 57 -7.09 -2.72 18.21
C ALA A 57 -6.63 -1.53 17.35
N ALA A 58 -5.75 -1.77 16.37
CA ALA A 58 -5.27 -0.72 15.47
C ALA A 58 -6.38 -0.25 14.51
N THR A 59 -7.15 -1.19 13.94
CA THR A 59 -8.25 -0.86 13.03
C THR A 59 -9.39 -0.14 13.75
N GLN A 60 -9.71 -0.54 14.98
CA GLN A 60 -10.70 0.14 15.83
C GLN A 60 -10.26 1.57 16.16
N LYS A 61 -8.97 1.79 16.47
CA LYS A 61 -8.43 3.12 16.72
C LYS A 61 -8.56 4.03 15.50
N VAL A 62 -8.24 3.52 14.30
CA VAL A 62 -8.40 4.27 13.05
C VAL A 62 -9.87 4.61 12.80
N ALA A 63 -10.78 3.66 13.01
CA ALA A 63 -12.22 3.90 12.87
C ALA A 63 -12.74 4.97 13.84
N ALA A 64 -12.28 4.96 15.09
CA ALA A 64 -12.64 5.99 16.07
C ALA A 64 -12.16 7.38 15.65
N ILE A 65 -10.91 7.50 15.19
CA ILE A 65 -10.35 8.78 14.71
C ILE A 65 -11.11 9.27 13.47
N ALA A 66 -11.41 8.39 12.52
CA ALA A 66 -12.16 8.72 11.31
C ALA A 66 -13.56 9.26 11.66
N ARG A 67 -14.25 8.60 12.60
CA ARG A 67 -15.57 9.03 13.10
C ARG A 67 -15.48 10.40 13.80
N GLN A 68 -14.47 10.62 14.63
CA GLN A 68 -14.27 11.90 15.31
C GLN A 68 -14.04 13.05 14.33
N ARG A 69 -13.35 12.78 13.21
CA ARG A 69 -13.02 13.78 12.18
C ARG A 69 -14.09 13.91 11.10
N GLY A 70 -15.11 13.05 11.06
CA GLY A 70 -16.10 13.02 9.99
C GLY A 70 -15.54 12.62 8.62
N VAL A 71 -14.44 11.87 8.59
CA VAL A 71 -13.75 11.45 7.35
C VAL A 71 -13.76 9.94 7.19
N LYS A 72 -13.37 9.45 6.01
CA LYS A 72 -13.18 8.02 5.76
C LYS A 72 -11.89 7.52 6.42
N PRO A 73 -11.85 6.26 6.92
CA PRO A 73 -10.62 5.64 7.43
C PRO A 73 -9.43 5.70 6.47
N SER A 74 -9.67 5.67 5.15
CA SER A 74 -8.65 5.80 4.11
C SER A 74 -7.84 7.10 4.21
N GLU A 75 -8.48 8.21 4.59
CA GLU A 75 -7.80 9.50 4.77
C GLU A 75 -6.85 9.46 5.97
N ILE A 76 -7.21 8.72 7.03
CA ILE A 76 -6.32 8.55 8.20
C ILE A 76 -5.05 7.77 7.82
N TYR A 77 -5.19 6.74 6.99
CA TYR A 77 -4.03 5.99 6.48
C TYR A 77 -3.16 6.85 5.56
N ARG A 78 -3.77 7.69 4.70
CA ARG A 78 -3.04 8.62 3.83
C ARG A 78 -2.25 9.65 4.65
N ASP A 79 -2.89 10.29 5.64
CA ASP A 79 -2.23 11.21 6.58
C ASP A 79 -1.04 10.57 7.29
N ALA A 80 -1.22 9.32 7.75
CA ALA A 80 -0.17 8.58 8.45
C ALA A 80 1.00 8.26 7.53
N LEU A 81 0.72 7.85 6.29
CA LEU A 81 1.74 7.58 5.28
C LEU A 81 2.50 8.85 4.91
N GLU A 82 1.81 9.97 4.68
CA GLU A 82 2.45 11.26 4.39
C GLU A 82 3.40 11.69 5.52
N LYS A 83 2.96 11.59 6.78
CA LYS A 83 3.81 11.90 7.94
C LYS A 83 5.02 10.99 8.06
N TYR A 84 4.85 9.70 7.77
CA TYR A 84 5.97 8.76 7.75
C TYR A 84 7.00 9.15 6.67
N LEU A 85 6.55 9.46 5.45
CA LEU A 85 7.41 9.84 4.32
C LEU A 85 8.04 11.23 4.43
N VAL A 86 7.55 12.09 5.32
CA VAL A 86 8.19 13.37 5.66
C VAL A 86 9.30 13.20 6.69
N ASN A 87 9.20 12.17 7.55
CA ASN A 87 10.14 11.89 8.64
C ASN A 87 11.09 10.71 8.35
N ALA A 88 11.04 10.15 7.14
CA ALA A 88 11.91 9.06 6.66
C ALA A 88 12.95 9.62 5.66
#